data_AF-A0A197JW14-F1
#
_entry.id   AF-A0A197JW14-F1
#
_cell.length_a   1.000
_cell.length_b   1.000
_cell.length_c   1.000
_cell.angle_alpha   90.00
_cell.angle_beta   90.00
_cell.angle_gamma   90.00
#
_symmetry.space_group_name_H-M   'P 1'
#
loop_
_entity.id
_entity.type
_entity.pdbx_description
1 polymer ?
#
loop_
_entity_poly.entity_id
_entity_poly.type
_entity_poly.pdbx_seq_one_letter_code
_entity_poly.pdbx_strand_id
1 'polypeptide(L)'
;MSLVRHLRYRRINNLLRKYPDPTLPLRDLNVAREVTTATSGYDFPFVNVISLEFALFKTYAIPSISKILAATKQFATQCPKRADDTGLILCEMTETYKRQEYRRMTEGKEDLDEDLTDAKRERLALEKLNLIHGHYPIRQEDYLYTLALFILEPVSWINRLEWRQVTDLEKNALLAVWTFHGQNMKIENIPKTFDELAQWSENYERENMVYAPSNVAIAQATTSLLLSKSPKVMHPLGRHIVSSLLTDRLRTAFAIPNPPRGLTTFILGVFKLRRFFIQYLLLPKWYPNFRTALRANDEGKFVPRWNKYAPVYPNGYHIEDLGPNKFLGKCPVSLKNIQLPTTTANNNDYKSIAV
;
A
#
# COMPACT_ATOMS: atom_id res chain seq x y z
N MET A 1 11.33 -30.28 -5.10
CA MET A 1 10.91 -29.54 -3.89
C MET A 1 12.07 -28.84 -3.15
N SER A 2 13.20 -29.52 -2.87
CA SER A 2 14.31 -28.92 -2.09
C SER A 2 14.91 -27.65 -2.71
N LEU A 3 15.21 -27.66 -4.02
CA LEU A 3 15.74 -26.50 -4.74
C LEU A 3 14.79 -25.28 -4.69
N VAL A 4 13.49 -25.50 -4.97
CA VAL A 4 12.47 -24.44 -4.94
C VAL A 4 12.41 -23.81 -3.55
N ARG A 5 12.36 -24.62 -2.51
CA ARG A 5 12.36 -24.15 -1.11
C ARG A 5 13.64 -23.36 -0.82
N HIS A 6 14.81 -23.89 -1.18
CA HIS A 6 16.09 -23.20 -0.94
C HIS A 6 16.13 -21.82 -1.61
N LEU A 7 15.81 -21.74 -2.90
CA LEU A 7 15.80 -20.48 -3.64
C LEU A 7 14.78 -19.48 -3.06
N ARG A 8 13.59 -19.97 -2.66
CA ARG A 8 12.52 -19.13 -2.10
C ARG A 8 12.90 -18.49 -0.77
N TYR A 9 13.59 -19.21 0.12
CA TYR A 9 14.04 -18.66 1.39
C TYR A 9 15.38 -17.93 1.31
N ARG A 10 16.11 -18.02 0.18
CA ARG A 10 17.42 -17.40 0.00
C ARG A 10 17.42 -15.92 0.32
N ARG A 11 16.42 -15.17 -0.18
CA ARG A 11 16.35 -13.71 0.00
C ARG A 11 16.17 -13.32 1.46
N ILE A 12 15.14 -13.85 2.13
CA ILE A 12 14.89 -13.53 3.55
C ILE A 12 16.05 -14.00 4.44
N ASN A 13 16.63 -15.17 4.19
CA ASN A 13 17.79 -15.65 4.94
C ASN A 13 19.03 -14.77 4.74
N ASN A 14 19.22 -14.21 3.54
CA ASN A 14 20.32 -13.27 3.29
C ASN A 14 20.09 -11.95 4.01
N LEU A 15 18.85 -11.42 4.03
CA LEU A 15 18.52 -10.21 4.78
C LEU A 15 18.73 -10.39 6.29
N LEU A 16 18.29 -11.50 6.86
CA LEU A 16 18.47 -11.80 8.29
C LEU A 16 19.95 -11.96 8.66
N ARG A 17 20.79 -12.45 7.75
CA ARG A 17 22.25 -12.49 7.96
C ARG A 17 22.91 -11.13 7.81
N LYS A 18 22.47 -10.34 6.83
CA LYS A 18 22.96 -8.98 6.55
C LYS A 18 22.58 -8.02 7.68
N TYR A 19 21.39 -8.21 8.26
CA TYR A 19 20.78 -7.37 9.30
C TYR A 19 20.30 -8.23 10.47
N PRO A 20 21.21 -8.68 11.34
CA PRO A 20 20.86 -9.54 12.48
C PRO A 20 20.07 -8.79 13.56
N ASP A 21 20.22 -7.47 13.66
CA ASP A 21 19.40 -6.63 14.54
C ASP A 21 18.08 -6.28 13.85
N PRO A 22 16.93 -6.80 14.32
CA PRO A 22 15.64 -6.55 13.71
C PRO A 22 15.17 -5.11 13.86
N THR A 23 15.78 -4.31 14.76
CA THR A 23 15.41 -2.90 14.99
C THR A 23 16.16 -1.92 14.09
N LEU A 24 17.20 -2.37 13.37
CA LEU A 24 17.99 -1.54 12.46
C LEU A 24 17.14 -0.72 11.45
N PRO A 25 16.06 -1.25 10.85
CA PRO A 25 15.21 -0.47 9.95
C PRO A 25 14.60 0.78 10.59
N LEU A 26 14.36 0.79 11.91
CA LEU A 26 13.80 1.94 12.63
C LEU A 26 14.77 3.14 12.72
N ARG A 27 16.05 2.90 12.45
CA ARG A 27 17.14 3.88 12.52
C ARG A 27 17.88 4.08 11.19
N ASP A 28 17.57 3.28 10.16
CA ASP A 28 18.10 3.40 8.80
C ASP A 28 17.00 3.14 7.76
N LEU A 29 16.53 4.22 7.13
CA LEU A 29 15.47 4.18 6.12
C LEU A 29 15.89 3.42 4.85
N ASN A 30 17.17 3.36 4.50
CA ASN A 30 17.63 2.61 3.33
C ASN A 30 17.50 1.12 3.58
N VAL A 31 17.85 0.66 4.79
CA VAL A 31 17.60 -0.73 5.22
C VAL A 31 16.10 -1.02 5.22
N ALA A 32 15.28 -0.10 5.75
CA ALA A 32 13.83 -0.26 5.75
C ALA A 32 13.23 -0.39 4.34
N ARG A 33 13.71 0.40 3.38
CA ARG A 33 13.29 0.35 1.97
C ARG A 33 13.73 -0.93 1.26
N GLU A 34 14.95 -1.40 1.51
CA GLU A 34 15.45 -2.69 1.01
C GLU A 34 14.60 -3.85 1.51
N VAL A 35 14.40 -3.94 2.83
CA VAL A 35 13.62 -5.01 3.45
C VAL A 35 12.15 -4.95 3.01
N THR A 36 11.53 -3.77 2.98
CA THR A 36 10.14 -3.60 2.50
C THR A 36 9.99 -4.00 1.03
N THR A 37 11.01 -3.76 0.21
CA THR A 37 11.05 -4.19 -1.19
C THR A 37 11.12 -5.71 -1.30
N ALA A 38 11.92 -6.39 -0.48
CA ALA A 38 11.95 -7.84 -0.42
C ALA A 38 10.56 -8.43 -0.10
N THR A 39 9.87 -7.87 0.89
CA THR A 39 8.54 -8.31 1.31
C THR A 39 7.48 -8.07 0.24
N SER A 40 7.34 -6.82 -0.21
CA SER A 40 6.21 -6.38 -1.05
C SER A 40 6.47 -6.48 -2.56
N GLY A 41 7.75 -6.50 -2.99
CA GLY A 41 8.14 -6.60 -4.39
C GLY A 41 8.38 -8.04 -4.84
N TYR A 42 8.91 -8.89 -3.95
CA TYR A 42 9.31 -10.24 -4.32
C TYR A 42 8.46 -11.34 -3.69
N ASP A 43 8.39 -11.38 -2.37
CA ASP A 43 7.86 -12.54 -1.66
C ASP A 43 6.32 -12.57 -1.66
N PHE A 44 5.68 -11.41 -1.46
CA PHE A 44 4.22 -11.29 -1.33
C PHE A 44 3.57 -10.18 -2.17
N PRO A 45 3.97 -9.91 -3.43
CA PRO A 45 3.44 -8.77 -4.18
C PRO A 45 1.93 -8.86 -4.43
N PHE A 46 1.39 -10.07 -4.59
CA PHE A 46 -0.05 -10.25 -4.75
C PHE A 46 -0.82 -9.95 -3.47
N VAL A 47 -0.49 -10.61 -2.35
CA VAL A 47 -1.21 -10.42 -1.08
C VAL A 47 -1.02 -8.99 -0.56
N ASN A 48 0.14 -8.37 -0.74
CA ASN A 48 0.34 -6.97 -0.36
C ASN A 48 -0.63 -6.02 -1.09
N VAL A 49 -0.90 -6.25 -2.38
CA VAL A 49 -1.86 -5.41 -3.12
C VAL A 49 -3.29 -5.67 -2.66
N ILE A 50 -3.68 -6.94 -2.48
CA ILE A 50 -5.05 -7.30 -2.06
C ILE A 50 -5.32 -6.86 -0.61
N SER A 51 -4.35 -7.01 0.30
CA SER A 51 -4.51 -6.58 1.69
C SER A 51 -4.77 -5.09 1.79
N LEU A 52 -4.07 -4.29 0.97
CA LEU A 52 -4.28 -2.83 0.92
C LEU A 52 -5.61 -2.43 0.25
N GLU A 53 -6.15 -3.24 -0.67
CA GLU A 53 -7.53 -3.02 -1.15
C GLU A 53 -8.56 -3.22 -0.05
N PHE A 54 -8.40 -4.30 0.73
CA PHE A 54 -9.31 -4.59 1.83
C PHE A 54 -9.10 -3.66 3.03
N ALA A 55 -7.89 -3.15 3.22
CA ALA A 55 -7.59 -2.08 4.17
C ALA A 55 -8.46 -0.83 3.89
N LEU A 56 -8.75 -0.52 2.63
CA LEU A 56 -9.62 0.62 2.34
C LEU A 56 -11.04 0.43 2.89
N PHE A 57 -11.58 -0.79 2.89
CA PHE A 57 -12.88 -1.05 3.54
C PHE A 57 -12.83 -0.68 5.02
N LYS A 58 -11.71 -0.90 5.71
CA LYS A 58 -11.57 -0.46 7.10
C LYS A 58 -11.74 1.06 7.25
N THR A 59 -11.15 1.85 6.36
CA THR A 59 -11.36 3.31 6.36
C THR A 59 -12.80 3.71 6.04
N TYR A 60 -13.48 2.96 5.17
CA TYR A 60 -14.87 3.25 4.79
C TYR A 60 -15.86 2.95 5.91
N ALA A 61 -15.48 2.13 6.88
CA ALA A 61 -16.29 1.79 8.03
C ALA A 61 -16.18 2.82 9.17
N ILE A 62 -15.36 3.87 9.01
CA ILE A 62 -15.24 4.99 9.93
C ILE A 62 -16.07 6.17 9.41
N PRO A 63 -17.15 6.60 10.09
CA PRO A 63 -18.04 7.64 9.58
C PRO A 63 -17.40 9.00 9.30
N SER A 64 -16.38 9.42 10.07
CA SER A 64 -15.67 10.68 9.80
C SER A 64 -14.93 10.65 8.47
N ILE A 65 -14.32 9.52 8.13
CA ILE A 65 -13.63 9.30 6.84
C ILE A 65 -14.65 9.13 5.72
N SER A 66 -15.62 8.23 5.89
CA SER A 66 -16.57 7.85 4.83
C SER A 66 -17.45 9.03 4.40
N LYS A 67 -17.82 9.95 5.31
CA LYS A 67 -18.55 11.17 4.96
C LYS A 67 -17.76 12.06 4.00
N ILE A 68 -16.45 12.26 4.24
CA ILE A 68 -15.58 13.04 3.36
C ILE A 68 -15.51 12.37 1.98
N LEU A 69 -15.25 11.06 1.96
CA LEU A 69 -15.15 10.29 0.71
C LEU A 69 -16.45 10.35 -0.10
N ALA A 70 -17.61 10.22 0.54
CA ALA A 70 -18.92 10.32 -0.09
C ALA A 70 -19.17 11.73 -0.65
N ALA A 71 -18.84 12.76 0.12
CA ALA A 71 -18.98 14.16 -0.28
C ALA A 71 -18.16 14.52 -1.52
N THR A 72 -17.04 13.83 -1.77
CA THR A 72 -16.25 14.03 -3.01
C THR A 72 -16.98 13.58 -4.28
N LYS A 73 -18.00 12.71 -4.15
CA LYS A 73 -18.73 12.03 -5.24
C LYS A 73 -17.87 11.15 -6.16
N GLN A 74 -16.55 11.06 -5.93
CA GLN A 74 -15.62 10.35 -6.82
C GLN A 74 -15.88 8.84 -6.86
N PHE A 75 -16.32 8.24 -5.75
CA PHE A 75 -16.70 6.82 -5.72
C PHE A 75 -17.96 6.54 -6.56
N ALA A 76 -18.87 7.51 -6.69
CA ALA A 76 -20.09 7.34 -7.49
C ALA A 76 -19.84 7.59 -8.98
N THR A 77 -18.98 8.55 -9.34
CA THR A 77 -18.85 9.04 -10.72
C THR A 77 -17.55 8.65 -11.42
N GLN A 78 -16.46 8.43 -10.68
CA GLN A 78 -15.11 8.23 -11.23
C GLN A 78 -14.32 7.16 -10.45
N CYS A 79 -14.99 6.11 -9.96
CA CYS A 79 -14.40 5.11 -9.06
C CYS A 79 -13.11 4.47 -9.59
N PRO A 80 -13.01 4.02 -10.86
CA PRO A 80 -11.77 3.46 -11.40
C PRO A 80 -10.62 4.47 -11.39
N LYS A 81 -10.86 5.72 -11.82
CA LYS A 81 -9.85 6.79 -11.80
C LYS A 81 -9.40 7.09 -10.37
N ARG A 82 -10.36 7.27 -9.44
CA ARG A 82 -10.09 7.54 -8.03
C ARG A 82 -9.22 6.46 -7.38
N ALA A 83 -9.45 5.19 -7.72
CA ALA A 83 -8.67 4.06 -7.23
C ALA A 83 -7.25 4.04 -7.84
N ASP A 84 -7.14 4.30 -9.14
CA ASP A 84 -5.85 4.38 -9.82
C ASP A 84 -5.01 5.57 -9.35
N ASP A 85 -5.61 6.74 -9.17
CA ASP A 85 -4.97 7.94 -8.61
C ASP A 85 -4.30 7.63 -7.26
N THR A 86 -5.06 7.07 -6.32
CA THR A 86 -4.49 6.70 -5.01
C THR A 86 -3.44 5.62 -5.14
N GLY A 87 -3.69 4.59 -5.94
CA GLY A 87 -2.71 3.53 -6.14
C GLY A 87 -1.39 4.05 -6.69
N LEU A 88 -1.42 4.93 -7.70
CA LEU A 88 -0.23 5.50 -8.32
C LEU A 88 0.50 6.47 -7.41
N ILE A 89 -0.21 7.33 -6.66
CA ILE A 89 0.43 8.20 -5.65
C ILE A 89 1.19 7.36 -4.62
N LEU A 90 0.55 6.33 -4.05
CA LEU A 90 1.19 5.46 -3.05
C LEU A 90 2.36 4.66 -3.64
N CYS A 91 2.24 4.19 -4.88
CA CYS A 91 3.33 3.51 -5.57
C CYS A 91 4.50 4.46 -5.88
N GLU A 92 4.25 5.70 -6.31
CA GLU A 92 5.32 6.69 -6.53
C GLU A 92 6.06 7.01 -5.23
N MET A 93 5.34 7.07 -4.10
CA MET A 93 5.95 7.26 -2.77
C MET A 93 6.81 6.08 -2.32
N THR A 94 6.44 4.83 -2.65
CA THR A 94 7.01 3.63 -2.00
C THR A 94 7.83 2.73 -2.92
N GLU A 95 7.78 2.92 -4.24
CA GLU A 95 8.46 2.06 -5.21
C GLU A 95 9.84 2.56 -5.67
N THR A 96 10.35 3.66 -5.09
CA THR A 96 11.70 4.22 -5.37
C THR A 96 12.78 3.13 -5.39
N TYR A 97 12.97 2.42 -4.28
CA TYR A 97 13.98 1.37 -4.19
C TYR A 97 13.73 0.21 -5.18
N LYS A 98 12.47 -0.13 -5.46
CA LYS A 98 12.13 -1.20 -6.42
C LYS A 98 12.59 -0.86 -7.83
N ARG A 99 12.43 0.42 -8.24
CA ARG A 99 12.87 0.89 -9.56
C ARG A 99 14.39 0.91 -9.66
N GLN A 100 15.06 1.43 -8.63
CA GLN A 100 16.52 1.44 -8.53
C GLN A 100 17.11 0.02 -8.59
N GLU A 101 16.59 -0.90 -7.77
CA GLU A 101 17.02 -2.30 -7.74
C GLU A 101 16.78 -2.99 -9.09
N TYR A 102 15.60 -2.79 -9.69
CA TYR A 102 15.30 -3.36 -11.01
C TYR A 102 16.32 -2.91 -12.06
N ARG A 103 16.60 -1.61 -12.14
CA ARG A 103 17.59 -1.08 -13.10
C ARG A 103 18.98 -1.63 -12.86
N ARG A 104 19.45 -1.66 -11.60
CA ARG A 104 20.75 -2.24 -11.25
C ARG A 104 20.85 -3.71 -11.71
N MET A 105 19.76 -4.46 -11.57
CA MET A 105 19.72 -5.87 -11.97
C MET A 105 19.60 -6.10 -13.48
N THR A 106 18.93 -5.22 -14.23
CA THR A 106 18.70 -5.40 -15.68
C THR A 106 19.70 -4.68 -16.56
N GLU A 107 20.23 -3.55 -16.09
CA GLU A 107 21.12 -2.66 -16.85
C GLU A 107 22.55 -2.70 -16.33
N GLY A 108 22.79 -3.28 -15.14
CA GLY A 108 24.13 -3.54 -14.62
C GLY A 108 24.91 -2.32 -14.14
N LYS A 109 24.25 -1.15 -14.03
CA LYS A 109 24.86 0.10 -13.55
C LYS A 109 23.97 0.81 -12.55
N GLU A 110 24.61 1.50 -11.61
CA GLU A 110 23.97 2.54 -10.82
C GLU A 110 23.92 3.81 -11.65
N ASP A 111 22.79 4.50 -11.65
CA ASP A 111 22.58 5.73 -12.41
C ASP A 111 22.10 6.80 -11.44
N LEU A 112 23.03 7.65 -11.01
CA LEU A 112 22.77 8.64 -9.96
C LEU A 112 21.71 9.66 -10.39
N ASP A 113 21.65 10.00 -11.68
CA ASP A 113 20.66 10.95 -12.20
C ASP A 113 19.24 10.34 -12.16
N GLU A 114 19.12 9.05 -12.47
CA GLU A 114 17.85 8.34 -12.35
C GLU A 114 17.45 8.09 -10.89
N ASP A 115 18.41 7.78 -10.02
CA ASP A 115 18.15 7.59 -8.60
C ASP A 115 17.71 8.92 -7.94
N LEU A 116 18.30 10.05 -8.34
CA LEU A 116 17.83 11.40 -7.98
C LEU A 116 16.44 11.70 -8.55
N THR A 117 16.17 11.29 -9.79
CA THR A 117 14.85 11.44 -10.41
C THR A 117 13.79 10.67 -9.63
N ASP A 118 14.08 9.45 -9.19
CA ASP A 118 13.16 8.67 -8.37
C ASP A 118 12.90 9.30 -6.99
N ALA A 119 13.92 9.86 -6.36
CA ALA A 119 13.73 10.63 -5.11
C ALA A 119 12.83 11.87 -5.32
N LYS A 120 13.00 12.57 -6.45
CA LYS A 120 12.12 13.71 -6.82
C LYS A 120 10.67 13.26 -7.04
N ARG A 121 10.45 12.11 -7.67
CA ARG A 121 9.11 11.53 -7.86
C ARG A 121 8.43 11.19 -6.55
N GLU A 122 9.14 10.55 -5.62
CA GLU A 122 8.64 10.25 -4.28
C GLU A 122 8.20 11.52 -3.54
N ARG A 123 9.06 12.56 -3.54
CA ARG A 123 8.73 13.84 -2.92
C ARG A 123 7.53 14.51 -3.59
N LEU A 124 7.47 14.48 -4.92
CA LEU A 124 6.36 15.08 -5.68
C LEU A 124 5.03 14.40 -5.39
N ALA A 125 5.01 13.07 -5.30
CA ALA A 125 3.81 12.30 -4.97
C ALA A 125 3.31 12.60 -3.55
N LEU A 126 4.23 12.71 -2.59
CA LEU A 126 3.93 13.12 -1.22
C LEU A 126 3.35 14.54 -1.16
N GLU A 127 3.96 15.51 -1.83
CA GLU A 127 3.44 16.90 -1.88
C GLU A 127 2.06 16.96 -2.55
N LYS A 128 1.86 16.16 -3.61
CA LYS A 128 0.56 16.04 -4.26
C LYS A 128 -0.49 15.48 -3.31
N LEU A 129 -0.14 14.46 -2.51
CA LEU A 129 -1.02 13.89 -1.50
C LEU A 129 -1.36 14.93 -0.42
N ASN A 130 -0.36 15.63 0.11
CA ASN A 130 -0.54 16.70 1.10
C ASN A 130 -1.44 17.83 0.57
N LEU A 131 -1.27 18.23 -0.69
CA LEU A 131 -2.17 19.19 -1.34
C LEU A 131 -3.62 18.69 -1.32
N ILE A 132 -3.87 17.48 -1.81
CA ILE A 132 -5.23 16.94 -1.90
C ILE A 132 -5.84 16.82 -0.51
N HIS A 133 -5.11 16.24 0.44
CA HIS A 133 -5.59 16.00 1.79
C HIS A 133 -5.78 17.28 2.59
N GLY A 134 -4.91 18.29 2.43
CA GLY A 134 -5.03 19.60 3.09
C GLY A 134 -6.26 20.42 2.68
N HIS A 135 -6.96 20.04 1.62
CA HIS A 135 -8.24 20.66 1.22
C HIS A 135 -9.46 20.06 1.93
N TYR A 136 -9.27 19.05 2.78
CA TYR A 136 -10.35 18.40 3.51
C TYR A 136 -10.08 18.45 5.02
N PRO A 137 -11.12 18.61 5.86
CA PRO A 137 -10.98 18.63 7.31
C PRO A 137 -10.84 17.19 7.85
N ILE A 138 -9.68 16.58 7.60
CA ILE A 138 -9.37 15.21 8.06
C ILE A 138 -8.81 15.30 9.49
N ARG A 139 -9.35 14.51 10.41
CA ARG A 139 -8.89 14.44 11.81
C ARG A 139 -7.52 13.79 11.90
N GLN A 140 -6.70 14.16 12.89
CA GLN A 140 -5.36 13.58 13.05
C GLN A 140 -5.42 12.06 13.28
N GLU A 141 -6.36 11.60 14.10
CA GLU A 141 -6.59 10.18 14.35
C GLU A 141 -7.07 9.43 13.10
N ASP A 142 -7.79 10.08 12.17
CA ASP A 142 -8.21 9.47 10.90
C ASP A 142 -7.01 9.30 9.94
N TYR A 143 -6.07 10.26 9.94
CA TYR A 143 -4.80 10.12 9.25
C TYR A 143 -3.97 8.98 9.82
N LEU A 144 -3.77 8.97 11.14
CA LEU A 144 -2.98 7.94 11.83
C LEU A 144 -3.59 6.55 11.64
N TYR A 145 -4.91 6.42 11.70
CA TYR A 145 -5.59 5.16 11.43
C TYR A 145 -5.35 4.69 9.99
N THR A 146 -5.53 5.57 9.01
CA THR A 146 -5.27 5.23 7.61
C THR A 146 -3.81 4.82 7.39
N LEU A 147 -2.85 5.51 8.03
CA LEU A 147 -1.44 5.17 8.00
C LEU A 147 -1.18 3.78 8.59
N ALA A 148 -1.76 3.49 9.76
CA ALA A 148 -1.59 2.22 10.47
C ALA A 148 -2.00 1.03 9.60
N LEU A 149 -3.06 1.17 8.80
CA LEU A 149 -3.53 0.12 7.92
C LEU A 149 -2.52 -0.27 6.83
N PHE A 150 -1.67 0.65 6.37
CA PHE A 150 -0.61 0.31 5.42
C PHE A 150 0.52 -0.54 6.03
N ILE A 151 0.63 -0.55 7.36
CA ILE A 151 1.62 -1.33 8.12
C ILE A 151 0.99 -2.66 8.57
N LEU A 152 -0.18 -2.59 9.22
CA LEU A 152 -0.79 -3.72 9.91
C LEU A 152 -1.47 -4.71 8.97
N GLU A 153 -2.19 -4.23 7.96
CA GLU A 153 -2.98 -5.12 7.08
C GLU A 153 -2.11 -6.03 6.22
N PRO A 154 -1.02 -5.57 5.57
CA PRO A 154 -0.11 -6.49 4.89
C PRO A 154 0.43 -7.59 5.81
N VAL A 155 0.87 -7.24 7.02
CA VAL A 155 1.41 -8.22 7.99
C VAL A 155 0.34 -9.25 8.39
N SER A 156 -0.85 -8.79 8.76
CA SER A 156 -1.99 -9.64 9.13
C SER A 156 -2.36 -10.61 8.00
N TRP A 157 -2.47 -10.12 6.77
CA TRP A 157 -2.84 -10.93 5.61
C TRP A 157 -1.76 -11.93 5.20
N ILE A 158 -0.48 -11.51 5.19
CA ILE A 158 0.65 -12.40 4.88
C ILE A 158 0.69 -13.55 5.90
N ASN A 159 0.66 -13.22 7.19
CA ASN A 159 0.73 -14.22 8.25
C ASN A 159 -0.42 -15.23 8.20
N ARG A 160 -1.61 -14.80 7.74
CA ARG A 160 -2.78 -15.67 7.60
C ARG A 160 -2.79 -16.50 6.31
N LEU A 161 -2.33 -15.95 5.18
CA LEU A 161 -2.61 -16.48 3.85
C LEU A 161 -1.38 -16.94 3.04
N GLU A 162 -0.17 -16.57 3.46
CA GLU A 162 1.05 -16.80 2.69
C GLU A 162 1.95 -17.92 3.25
N TRP A 163 2.99 -18.25 2.48
CA TRP A 163 3.85 -19.42 2.66
C TRP A 163 4.88 -19.30 3.80
N ARG A 164 5.12 -18.10 4.32
CA ARG A 164 5.89 -17.86 5.54
C ARG A 164 5.28 -16.69 6.31
N GLN A 165 5.66 -16.59 7.59
CA GLN A 165 5.35 -15.43 8.42
C GLN A 165 6.30 -14.25 8.08
N VAL A 166 5.83 -13.05 8.39
CA VAL A 166 6.64 -11.83 8.42
C VAL A 166 7.53 -11.84 9.65
N THR A 167 8.81 -11.54 9.46
CA THR A 167 9.82 -11.42 10.52
C THR A 167 9.74 -10.06 11.22
N ASP A 168 10.34 -9.92 12.40
CA ASP A 168 10.35 -8.63 13.11
C ASP A 168 11.17 -7.56 12.35
N LEU A 169 12.24 -7.98 11.65
CA LEU A 169 12.98 -7.11 10.72
C LEU A 169 12.04 -6.49 9.67
N GLU A 170 11.15 -7.29 9.09
CA GLU A 170 10.20 -6.83 8.08
C GLU A 170 9.07 -5.97 8.67
N LYS A 171 8.58 -6.29 9.89
CA LYS A 171 7.60 -5.44 10.59
C LYS A 171 8.17 -4.06 10.87
N ASN A 172 9.39 -4.00 11.39
CA ASN A 172 10.09 -2.76 11.69
C ASN A 172 10.43 -1.98 10.42
N ALA A 173 10.75 -2.64 9.31
CA ALA A 173 10.93 -2.00 8.02
C ALA A 173 9.65 -1.34 7.49
N LEU A 174 8.51 -2.03 7.55
CA LEU A 174 7.22 -1.45 7.18
C LEU A 174 6.86 -0.26 8.07
N LEU A 175 7.04 -0.40 9.39
CA LEU A 175 6.81 0.68 10.34
C LEU A 175 7.68 1.90 10.00
N ALA A 176 8.98 1.73 9.80
CA ALA A 176 9.89 2.83 9.50
C ALA A 176 9.54 3.56 8.20
N VAL A 177 9.26 2.83 7.11
CA VAL A 177 8.89 3.44 5.82
C VAL A 177 7.62 4.26 5.94
N TRP A 178 6.58 3.72 6.58
CA TRP A 178 5.31 4.45 6.72
C TRP A 178 5.37 5.55 7.77
N THR A 179 6.12 5.40 8.86
CA THR A 179 6.38 6.49 9.80
C THR A 179 7.09 7.65 9.11
N PHE A 180 8.09 7.38 8.25
CA PHE A 180 8.75 8.41 7.45
C PHE A 180 7.75 9.19 6.59
N HIS A 181 6.85 8.50 5.87
CA HIS A 181 5.82 9.18 5.08
C HIS A 181 4.82 9.93 5.97
N GLY A 182 4.38 9.34 7.08
CA GLY A 182 3.43 9.96 8.01
C GLY A 182 3.96 11.25 8.64
N GLN A 183 5.23 11.26 9.06
CA GLN A 183 5.90 12.48 9.56
C GLN A 183 5.96 13.57 8.49
N ASN A 184 6.26 13.21 7.25
CA ASN A 184 6.25 14.13 6.11
C ASN A 184 4.84 14.60 5.70
N MET A 185 3.80 13.91 6.15
CA MET A 185 2.40 14.32 6.07
C MET A 185 1.94 15.08 7.33
N LYS A 186 2.84 15.33 8.29
CA LYS A 186 2.56 15.98 9.58
C LYS A 186 1.55 15.22 10.44
N ILE A 187 1.53 13.89 10.34
CA ILE A 187 0.75 13.04 11.22
C ILE A 187 1.46 12.99 12.58
N GLU A 188 0.72 13.33 13.64
CA GLU A 188 1.23 13.39 15.00
C GLU A 188 1.02 12.07 15.75
N ASN A 189 1.78 11.88 16.83
CA ASN A 189 1.61 10.77 17.79
C ASN A 189 1.65 9.37 17.17
N ILE A 190 2.44 9.18 16.10
CA ILE A 190 2.65 7.85 15.49
C ILE A 190 3.37 6.95 16.52
N PRO A 191 2.78 5.81 16.92
CA PRO A 191 3.41 4.87 17.84
C PRO A 191 4.78 4.37 17.34
N LYS A 192 5.72 4.16 18.26
CA LYS A 192 7.12 3.85 17.94
C LYS A 192 7.36 2.37 17.66
N THR A 193 6.45 1.49 18.10
CA THR A 193 6.55 0.04 17.89
C THR A 193 5.34 -0.50 17.14
N PHE A 194 5.54 -1.65 16.49
CA PHE A 194 4.46 -2.34 15.76
C PHE A 194 3.30 -2.72 16.67
N ASP A 195 3.59 -3.18 17.89
CA ASP A 195 2.57 -3.64 18.85
C ASP A 195 1.79 -2.49 19.45
N GLU A 196 2.43 -1.36 19.78
CA GLU A 196 1.74 -0.14 20.19
C GLU A 196 0.81 0.38 19.09
N LEU A 197 1.27 0.38 17.83
CA LEU A 197 0.46 0.77 16.69
C LEU A 197 -0.76 -0.16 16.51
N ALA A 198 -0.55 -1.47 16.65
CA ALA A 198 -1.62 -2.46 16.57
C ALA A 198 -2.66 -2.27 17.68
N GLN A 199 -2.21 -2.05 18.92
CA GLN A 199 -3.08 -1.81 20.07
C GLN A 199 -3.87 -0.50 19.91
N TRP A 200 -3.20 0.57 19.47
CA TRP A 200 -3.85 1.86 19.20
C TRP A 200 -4.91 1.72 18.09
N SER A 201 -4.57 1.03 17.00
CA SER A 201 -5.49 0.82 15.87
C SER A 201 -6.73 0.02 16.29
N GLU A 202 -6.58 -1.06 17.06
CA GLU A 202 -7.70 -1.86 17.55
C GLU A 202 -8.62 -1.06 18.49
N ASN A 203 -8.05 -0.21 19.36
CA ASN A 203 -8.84 0.67 20.22
C ASN A 203 -9.62 1.71 19.39
N TYR A 204 -8.95 2.34 18.42
CA TYR A 204 -9.58 3.30 17.52
C TYR A 204 -10.73 2.66 16.72
N GLU A 205 -10.53 1.44 16.20
CA GLU A 205 -11.59 0.71 15.49
C GLU A 205 -12.79 0.38 16.40
N ARG A 206 -12.53 -0.01 17.65
CA ARG A 206 -13.60 -0.33 18.60
C ARG A 206 -14.50 0.86 18.88
N GLU A 207 -13.92 2.06 18.92
CA GLU A 207 -14.64 3.31 19.23
C GLU A 207 -15.33 3.91 18.00
N ASN A 208 -14.71 3.82 16.82
CA ASN A 208 -15.11 4.60 15.65
C ASN A 208 -15.71 3.78 14.50
N MET A 209 -15.50 2.45 14.46
CA MET A 209 -16.02 1.59 13.40
C MET A 209 -17.48 1.21 13.65
N VAL A 210 -18.37 2.10 13.23
CA VAL A 210 -19.82 1.98 13.43
C VAL A 210 -20.56 2.14 12.11
N TYR A 211 -21.80 1.67 12.08
CA TYR A 211 -22.66 1.82 10.91
C TYR A 211 -22.90 3.28 10.54
N ALA A 212 -22.82 3.60 9.24
CA ALA A 212 -23.34 4.84 8.68
C ALA A 212 -23.76 4.65 7.20
N PRO A 213 -24.78 5.38 6.70
CA PRO A 213 -25.20 5.27 5.30
C PRO A 213 -24.08 5.56 4.28
N SER A 214 -23.16 6.48 4.59
CA SER A 214 -21.99 6.78 3.76
C SER A 214 -21.05 5.58 3.62
N ASN A 215 -20.89 4.79 4.69
CA ASN A 215 -20.07 3.57 4.68
C ASN A 215 -20.62 2.58 3.65
N VAL A 216 -21.93 2.34 3.68
CA VAL A 216 -22.63 1.40 2.79
C VAL A 216 -22.45 1.82 1.33
N ALA A 217 -22.69 3.10 1.02
CA ALA A 217 -22.59 3.61 -0.34
C ALA A 217 -21.17 3.43 -0.92
N ILE A 218 -20.13 3.73 -0.14
CA ILE A 218 -18.74 3.60 -0.58
C ILE A 218 -18.33 2.13 -0.69
N ALA A 219 -18.73 1.28 0.25
CA ALA A 219 -18.47 -0.15 0.20
C ALA A 219 -19.12 -0.81 -1.02
N GLN A 220 -20.35 -0.41 -1.37
CA GLN A 220 -21.04 -0.90 -2.58
C GLN A 220 -20.33 -0.47 -3.86
N ALA A 221 -19.92 0.81 -3.97
CA ALA A 221 -19.17 1.30 -5.11
C ALA A 221 -17.83 0.55 -5.27
N THR A 222 -17.11 0.36 -4.17
CA THR A 222 -15.82 -0.35 -4.17
C THR A 222 -16.00 -1.84 -4.51
N THR A 223 -17.00 -2.50 -3.94
CA THR A 223 -17.33 -3.89 -4.28
C THR A 223 -17.65 -4.03 -5.77
N SER A 224 -18.38 -3.07 -6.33
CA SER A 224 -18.69 -3.05 -7.77
C SER A 224 -17.43 -2.85 -8.62
N LEU A 225 -16.49 -2.01 -8.17
CA LEU A 225 -15.19 -1.83 -8.81
C LEU A 225 -14.36 -3.13 -8.78
N LEU A 226 -14.28 -3.81 -7.63
CA LEU A 226 -13.57 -5.10 -7.50
C LEU A 226 -14.12 -6.15 -8.47
N LEU A 227 -15.43 -6.17 -8.68
CA LEU A 227 -16.10 -7.11 -9.58
C LEU A 227 -16.14 -6.65 -11.05
N SER A 228 -15.64 -5.46 -11.37
CA SER A 228 -15.77 -4.85 -12.71
C SER A 228 -15.10 -5.66 -13.82
N LYS A 229 -14.02 -6.39 -13.52
CA LYS A 229 -13.32 -7.27 -14.45
C LYS A 229 -13.99 -8.64 -14.64
N SER A 230 -14.95 -8.99 -13.79
CA SER A 230 -15.63 -10.29 -13.82
C SER A 230 -16.95 -10.20 -14.58
N PRO A 231 -17.36 -11.26 -15.31
CA PRO A 231 -18.68 -11.32 -15.95
C PRO A 231 -19.81 -11.03 -14.96
N LYS A 232 -20.83 -10.26 -15.36
CA LYS A 232 -21.95 -9.84 -14.50
C LYS A 232 -22.66 -11.01 -13.81
N VAL A 233 -22.73 -12.17 -14.47
CA VAL A 233 -23.34 -13.39 -13.92
C VAL A 233 -22.63 -13.88 -12.63
N MET A 234 -21.34 -13.58 -12.47
CA MET A 234 -20.55 -13.98 -11.30
C MET A 234 -20.63 -12.97 -10.14
N HIS A 235 -21.23 -11.79 -10.36
CA HIS A 235 -21.25 -10.72 -9.36
C HIS A 235 -21.94 -11.12 -8.04
N PRO A 236 -23.07 -11.87 -8.02
CA PRO A 236 -23.67 -12.33 -6.77
C PRO A 236 -22.69 -13.16 -5.92
N LEU A 237 -22.03 -14.15 -6.53
CA LEU A 237 -21.00 -14.95 -5.85
C LEU A 237 -19.83 -14.07 -5.40
N GLY A 238 -19.37 -13.16 -6.25
CA GLY A 238 -18.31 -12.21 -5.93
C GLY A 238 -18.61 -11.35 -4.71
N ARG A 239 -19.86 -10.88 -4.54
CA ARG A 239 -20.28 -10.14 -3.35
C ARG A 239 -20.20 -10.99 -2.08
N HIS A 240 -20.57 -12.28 -2.15
CA HIS A 240 -20.40 -13.20 -1.03
C HIS A 240 -18.92 -13.46 -0.71
N ILE A 241 -18.05 -13.56 -1.72
CA ILE A 241 -16.60 -13.68 -1.53
C ILE A 241 -16.06 -12.45 -0.81
N VAL A 242 -16.40 -11.24 -1.26
CA VAL A 242 -16.00 -10.00 -0.58
C VAL A 242 -16.51 -10.00 0.86
N SER A 243 -17.79 -10.29 1.10
CA SER A 243 -18.36 -10.41 2.46
C SER A 243 -17.57 -11.41 3.33
N SER A 244 -17.16 -12.56 2.77
CA SER A 244 -16.40 -13.59 3.50
C SER A 244 -15.00 -13.16 3.93
N LEU A 245 -14.42 -12.15 3.27
CA LEU A 245 -13.10 -11.60 3.56
C LEU A 245 -13.16 -10.39 4.51
N LEU A 246 -14.33 -9.78 4.70
CA LEU A 246 -14.57 -8.74 5.70
C LEU A 246 -14.70 -9.35 7.09
N THR A 247 -14.20 -8.66 8.12
CA THR A 247 -14.42 -9.05 9.52
C THR A 247 -15.88 -8.81 9.94
N ASP A 248 -16.29 -9.42 11.04
CA ASP A 248 -17.65 -9.25 11.58
C ASP A 248 -17.96 -7.78 11.89
N ARG A 249 -17.00 -7.05 12.49
CA ARG A 249 -17.11 -5.61 12.76
C ARG A 249 -17.35 -4.80 11.47
N LEU A 250 -16.60 -5.10 10.41
CA LEU A 250 -16.77 -4.44 9.11
C LEU A 250 -18.13 -4.75 8.48
N ARG A 251 -18.56 -6.02 8.50
CA ARG A 251 -19.87 -6.40 7.96
C ARG A 251 -21.00 -5.66 8.67
N THR A 252 -20.93 -5.55 10.00
CA THR A 252 -21.87 -4.76 10.80
C THR A 252 -21.84 -3.28 10.42
N ALA A 253 -20.66 -2.67 10.28
CA ALA A 253 -20.51 -1.27 9.92
C ALA A 253 -21.01 -0.93 8.50
N PHE A 254 -21.15 -1.93 7.62
CA PHE A 254 -21.69 -1.79 6.27
C PHE A 254 -23.12 -2.32 6.11
N ALA A 255 -23.72 -2.88 7.16
CA ALA A 255 -24.97 -3.66 7.06
C ALA A 255 -24.90 -4.75 5.96
N ILE A 256 -23.74 -5.41 5.81
CA ILE A 256 -23.55 -6.52 4.89
C ILE A 256 -23.92 -7.82 5.61
N PRO A 257 -24.78 -8.68 5.02
CA PRO A 257 -25.13 -9.95 5.65
C PRO A 257 -23.94 -10.89 5.74
N ASN A 258 -24.00 -11.80 6.72
CA ASN A 258 -23.01 -12.85 6.87
C ASN A 258 -22.89 -13.69 5.58
N PRO A 259 -21.67 -14.12 5.22
CA PRO A 259 -21.49 -15.00 4.07
C PRO A 259 -22.20 -16.34 4.29
N PRO A 260 -22.55 -17.07 3.21
CA PRO A 260 -23.05 -18.43 3.30
C PRO A 260 -22.14 -19.31 4.18
N ARG A 261 -22.75 -20.21 4.97
CA ARG A 261 -22.02 -21.12 5.86
C ARG A 261 -20.98 -21.91 5.07
N GLY A 262 -19.75 -21.97 5.60
CA GLY A 262 -18.65 -22.70 4.97
C GLY A 262 -17.92 -21.95 3.85
N LEU A 263 -18.45 -20.85 3.29
CA LEU A 263 -17.77 -20.10 2.23
C LEU A 263 -16.43 -19.54 2.69
N THR A 264 -16.37 -18.92 3.88
CA THR A 264 -15.12 -18.43 4.46
C THR A 264 -14.10 -19.55 4.60
N THR A 265 -14.50 -20.72 5.11
CA THR A 265 -13.64 -21.89 5.25
C THR A 265 -13.13 -22.39 3.90
N PHE A 266 -14.00 -22.42 2.89
CA PHE A 266 -13.64 -22.79 1.52
C PHE A 266 -12.59 -21.82 0.94
N ILE A 267 -12.80 -20.50 1.04
CA ILE A 267 -11.86 -19.49 0.56
C ILE A 267 -10.51 -19.60 1.27
N LEU A 268 -10.50 -19.80 2.60
CA LEU A 268 -9.26 -20.07 3.33
C LEU A 268 -8.59 -21.37 2.87
N GLY A 269 -9.35 -22.40 2.51
CA GLY A 269 -8.86 -23.62 1.88
C GLY A 269 -8.16 -23.35 0.53
N VAL A 270 -8.75 -22.51 -0.32
CA VAL A 270 -8.14 -22.08 -1.59
C VAL A 270 -6.82 -21.35 -1.35
N PHE A 271 -6.75 -20.47 -0.35
CA PHE A 271 -5.49 -19.81 0.02
C PHE A 271 -4.46 -20.78 0.59
N LYS A 272 -4.85 -21.77 1.39
CA LYS A 272 -3.94 -22.84 1.85
C LYS A 272 -3.39 -23.67 0.69
N LEU A 273 -4.21 -23.97 -0.32
CA LEU A 273 -3.76 -24.65 -1.52
C LEU A 273 -2.78 -23.77 -2.31
N ARG A 274 -3.13 -22.50 -2.56
CA ARG A 274 -2.24 -21.53 -3.21
C ARG A 274 -0.90 -21.42 -2.48
N ARG A 275 -0.93 -21.33 -1.14
CA ARG A 275 0.25 -21.32 -0.27
C ARG A 275 1.15 -22.54 -0.55
N PHE A 276 0.58 -23.73 -0.58
CA PHE A 276 1.31 -24.96 -0.87
C PHE A 276 1.97 -24.92 -2.27
N PHE A 277 1.21 -24.53 -3.29
CA PHE A 277 1.73 -24.40 -4.66
C PHE A 277 2.89 -23.39 -4.74
N ILE A 278 2.73 -22.20 -4.15
CA ILE A 278 3.79 -21.18 -4.15
C ILE A 278 5.02 -21.70 -3.42
N GLN A 279 4.83 -22.25 -2.21
CA GLN A 279 5.94 -22.66 -1.35
C GLN A 279 6.82 -23.72 -1.99
N TYR A 280 6.22 -24.67 -2.72
CA TYR A 280 6.93 -25.87 -3.13
C TYR A 280 7.08 -26.06 -4.65
N LEU A 281 6.20 -25.45 -5.45
CA LEU A 281 6.13 -25.71 -6.89
C LEU A 281 6.49 -24.50 -7.77
N LEU A 282 6.44 -23.28 -7.23
CA LEU A 282 6.82 -22.08 -7.98
C LEU A 282 8.21 -21.60 -7.57
N LEU A 283 9.02 -21.18 -8.54
CA LEU A 283 10.27 -20.48 -8.27
C LEU A 283 10.01 -19.07 -7.70
N PRO A 284 10.94 -18.51 -6.89
CA PRO A 284 10.83 -17.12 -6.46
C PRO A 284 10.94 -16.16 -7.64
N LYS A 285 10.44 -14.94 -7.47
CA LYS A 285 10.63 -13.86 -8.45
C LYS A 285 12.10 -13.46 -8.50
N TRP A 286 12.58 -13.24 -9.72
CA TRP A 286 13.93 -12.75 -10.01
C TRP A 286 14.02 -11.24 -9.93
N TYR A 287 12.94 -10.52 -10.24
CA TYR A 287 12.86 -9.07 -10.24
C TYR A 287 11.72 -8.59 -9.33
N PRO A 288 11.84 -7.40 -8.72
CA PRO A 288 10.79 -6.86 -7.88
C PRO A 288 9.58 -6.50 -8.74
N ASN A 289 8.39 -6.75 -8.20
CA ASN A 289 7.14 -6.31 -8.79
C ASN A 289 6.83 -4.88 -8.32
N PHE A 290 6.59 -3.99 -9.28
CA PHE A 290 6.20 -2.60 -9.05
C PHE A 290 5.29 -2.13 -10.20
N ARG A 291 4.51 -1.09 -9.97
CA ARG A 291 3.49 -0.58 -10.91
C ARG A 291 3.98 0.62 -11.72
N THR A 292 4.77 1.48 -11.10
CA THR A 292 5.24 2.75 -11.68
C THR A 292 6.28 2.53 -12.79
N ALA A 293 6.38 3.47 -13.73
CA ALA A 293 7.34 3.37 -14.83
C ALA A 293 8.78 3.57 -14.34
N LEU A 294 9.75 2.96 -15.01
CA LEU A 294 11.18 3.24 -14.76
C LEU A 294 11.55 4.66 -15.19
N ARG A 295 11.09 5.06 -16.38
CA ARG A 295 11.38 6.34 -17.03
C ARG A 295 10.09 6.94 -17.60
N ALA A 296 10.11 8.24 -17.85
CA ALA A 296 9.06 8.89 -18.61
C ALA A 296 9.15 8.54 -20.10
N ASN A 297 8.03 8.66 -20.83
CA ASN A 297 8.01 8.64 -22.28
C ASN A 297 8.48 9.99 -22.88
N ASP A 298 8.45 10.11 -24.21
CA ASP A 298 8.88 11.32 -24.93
C ASP A 298 8.07 12.58 -24.57
N GLU A 299 6.85 12.41 -24.03
CA GLU A 299 6.00 13.50 -23.52
C GLU A 299 6.28 13.84 -22.04
N GLY A 300 7.24 13.19 -21.40
CA GLY A 300 7.52 13.38 -19.98
C GLY A 300 6.50 12.72 -19.03
N LYS A 301 5.70 11.77 -19.52
CA LYS A 301 4.67 11.05 -18.75
C LYS A 301 5.13 9.66 -18.33
N PHE A 302 4.68 9.21 -17.16
CA PHE A 302 4.96 7.86 -16.66
C PHE A 302 3.82 6.92 -17.03
N VAL A 303 4.10 5.86 -17.80
CA VAL A 303 3.10 4.86 -18.19
C VAL A 303 3.08 3.71 -17.18
N PRO A 304 1.96 3.45 -16.47
CA PRO A 304 1.88 2.32 -15.54
C PRO A 304 2.21 1.00 -16.24
N ARG A 305 3.02 0.14 -15.60
CA ARG A 305 3.37 -1.18 -16.15
C ARG A 305 2.18 -2.12 -16.31
N TRP A 306 1.10 -1.87 -15.57
CA TRP A 306 -0.15 -2.63 -15.63
C TRP A 306 -1.33 -1.82 -15.06
N ASN A 307 -2.52 -2.18 -15.54
CA ASN A 307 -3.79 -1.54 -15.17
C ASN A 307 -4.58 -2.42 -14.21
N LYS A 308 -4.94 -1.88 -13.04
CA LYS A 308 -5.63 -2.65 -12.00
C LYS A 308 -7.07 -2.97 -12.36
N TYR A 309 -7.82 -1.97 -12.83
CA TYR A 309 -9.23 -2.11 -13.22
C TYR A 309 -9.43 -1.75 -14.69
N ALA A 310 -9.40 -0.46 -15.02
CA ALA A 310 -9.48 0.05 -16.37
C ALA A 310 -8.14 0.69 -16.77
N PRO A 311 -7.82 0.81 -18.07
CA PRO A 311 -6.68 1.59 -18.52
C PRO A 311 -6.97 3.08 -18.38
N VAL A 312 -6.87 3.61 -17.15
CA VAL A 312 -7.14 5.04 -16.86
C VAL A 312 -6.08 5.95 -17.48
N TYR A 313 -4.82 5.50 -17.49
CA TYR A 313 -3.66 6.24 -17.98
C TYR A 313 -2.93 5.47 -19.10
N PRO A 314 -3.58 5.20 -20.26
CA PRO A 314 -2.96 4.42 -21.33
C PRO A 314 -1.73 5.10 -21.93
N ASN A 315 -1.72 6.44 -21.94
CA ASN A 315 -0.63 7.28 -22.45
C ASN A 315 0.24 7.85 -21.31
N GLY A 316 0.08 7.33 -20.10
CA GLY A 316 0.78 7.78 -18.90
C GLY A 316 0.18 8.98 -18.19
N TYR A 317 0.81 9.35 -17.07
CA TYR A 317 0.42 10.46 -16.20
C TYR A 317 1.62 11.34 -15.84
N HIS A 318 1.34 12.60 -15.52
CA HIS A 318 2.22 13.41 -14.69
C HIS A 318 1.80 13.25 -13.22
N ILE A 319 2.77 13.21 -12.31
CA ILE A 319 2.48 12.97 -10.88
C ILE A 319 1.66 14.13 -10.31
N GLU A 320 1.94 15.36 -10.76
CA GLU A 320 1.21 16.58 -10.41
C GLU A 320 -0.28 16.55 -10.81
N ASP A 321 -0.68 15.67 -11.73
CA ASP A 321 -2.04 15.57 -12.25
C ASP A 321 -2.84 14.39 -11.66
N LEU A 322 -2.22 13.57 -10.81
CA LEU A 322 -2.93 12.51 -10.11
C LEU A 322 -3.96 13.07 -9.12
N GLY A 323 -5.14 12.46 -9.05
CA GLY A 323 -6.22 12.85 -8.15
C GLY A 323 -7.40 13.56 -8.85
N PRO A 324 -8.35 14.13 -8.07
CA PRO A 324 -9.57 14.71 -8.64
C PRO A 324 -9.31 15.87 -9.60
N ASN A 325 -10.12 15.98 -10.66
CA ASN A 325 -9.96 17.00 -11.72
C ASN A 325 -9.82 18.44 -11.22
N LYS A 326 -10.47 18.78 -10.09
CA LYS A 326 -10.37 20.12 -9.48
C LYS A 326 -8.97 20.51 -9.01
N PHE A 327 -8.02 19.55 -8.96
CA PHE A 327 -6.63 19.73 -8.57
C PHE A 327 -5.62 19.61 -9.74
N LEU A 328 -6.09 19.42 -10.98
CA LEU A 328 -5.21 19.37 -12.16
C LEU A 328 -4.47 20.70 -12.31
N GLY A 329 -3.16 20.63 -12.56
CA GLY A 329 -2.30 21.81 -12.68
C GLY A 329 -2.15 22.67 -11.41
N LYS A 330 -2.67 22.22 -10.25
CA LYS A 330 -2.61 22.98 -8.98
C LYS A 330 -1.53 22.48 -8.01
N CYS A 331 -0.68 21.53 -8.42
CA CYS A 331 0.43 21.11 -7.59
C CYS A 331 1.43 22.27 -7.46
N PRO A 332 1.78 22.70 -6.23
CA PRO A 332 2.71 23.83 -6.05
C PRO A 332 4.15 23.47 -6.45
N VAL A 333 4.42 22.18 -6.62
CA VAL A 333 5.70 21.63 -7.04
C VAL A 333 5.53 20.80 -8.32
N SER A 334 6.62 20.67 -9.06
CA SER A 334 6.73 19.89 -10.29
C SER A 334 8.06 19.12 -10.28
N LEU A 335 8.20 18.13 -11.15
CA LEU A 335 9.43 17.33 -11.21
C LEU A 335 10.68 18.19 -11.51
N LYS A 336 10.50 19.30 -12.24
CA LYS A 336 11.60 20.19 -12.66
C LYS A 336 12.10 21.10 -11.54
N ASN A 337 11.20 21.57 -10.66
CA ASN A 337 11.53 22.57 -9.63
C ASN A 337 11.57 21.99 -8.20
N ILE A 338 11.26 20.71 -8.01
CA ILE A 338 11.32 20.09 -6.70
C ILE A 338 12.77 19.95 -6.24
N GLN A 339 13.08 20.59 -5.12
CA GLN A 339 14.37 20.48 -4.46
C GLN A 339 14.31 19.34 -3.45
N LEU A 340 15.28 18.43 -3.55
CA LEU A 340 15.50 17.44 -2.50
C LEU A 340 16.24 18.13 -1.35
N PRO A 341 15.90 17.83 -0.09
CA PRO A 341 16.69 18.33 1.03
C PRO A 341 18.15 17.89 0.85
N THR A 342 19.08 18.82 0.98
CA THR A 342 20.52 18.53 0.96
C THR A 342 20.85 17.54 2.06
N THR A 343 21.48 16.43 1.69
CA THR A 343 21.79 15.23 2.49
C THR A 343 22.71 15.44 3.72
N THR A 344 22.89 16.67 4.19
CA THR A 344 23.65 17.00 5.40
C THR A 344 22.79 17.19 6.65
N ALA A 345 21.48 17.37 6.50
CA ALA A 345 20.53 17.39 7.61
C ALA A 345 19.60 16.18 7.45
N ASN A 346 19.91 15.06 8.11
CA ASN A 346 18.91 14.18 8.76
C ASN A 346 19.47 12.86 9.31
N ASN A 347 20.76 12.54 9.20
CA ASN A 347 21.30 11.42 10.01
C ASN A 347 21.20 11.68 11.54
N ASN A 348 20.95 12.92 11.97
CA ASN A 348 20.75 13.26 13.38
C ASN A 348 19.29 13.26 13.85
N ASP A 349 18.29 13.41 12.95
CA ASP A 349 16.88 13.36 13.36
C ASP A 349 16.39 11.92 13.64
N TYR A 350 17.08 10.92 13.09
CA TYR A 350 16.82 9.50 13.38
C TYR A 350 17.32 9.04 14.76
N LYS A 351 18.11 9.85 15.49
CA LYS A 351 18.53 9.53 16.87
C LYS A 351 17.42 9.75 17.90
N SER A 352 16.34 10.43 17.56
CA SER A 352 15.23 10.70 18.49
C SER A 352 14.25 9.53 18.69
N ILE A 353 14.41 8.43 17.94
CA ILE A 353 13.54 7.24 18.05
C ILE A 353 14.09 6.24 19.10
N ALA A 354 15.32 6.44 19.59
CA ALA A 354 15.95 5.58 20.59
C ALA A 354 16.22 6.34 21.91
N VAL A 355 15.15 6.73 22.60
CA VAL A 355 15.07 6.81 24.08
C VAL A 355 13.68 6.36 24.50
#